data_AF-A0A931D0Z0-F1
#
_entry.id   AF-A0A931D0Z0-F1
#
_cell.length_a   1.000
_cell.length_b   1.000
_cell.length_c   1.000
_cell.angle_alpha   90.00
_cell.angle_beta   90.00
_cell.angle_gamma   90.00
#
_symmetry.space_group_name_H-M   'P 1'
#
loop_
_entity.id
_entity.type
_entity.pdbx_description
1 polymer ?
#
loop_
_entity_poly.entity_id
_entity_poly.type
_entity_poly.pdbx_seq_one_letter_code
_entity_poly.pdbx_strand_id
1 'polypeptide(L)'
;MAGWLKLVPSWAWPWIAGVVLAMAVGGVQQVRVAGLQAALANERSAHSNYRAQVAERDRRAAMFLIQENQRRQAATEKADAEAKKQLAAARGDAERAGSALERLKLRLAAAEQRSRDAGNSITAQLGQTAEDAARVRTDMLGRLGEAVRLYAGIADQRGIAGAACEKSHDGLRGE
;
A
#
# COMPACT_ATOMS: atom_id res chain seq x y z
N MET A 1 60.85 -51.94 42.67
CA MET A 1 61.04 -50.51 42.36
C MET A 1 61.21 -49.67 43.64
N ALA A 2 62.23 -49.95 44.48
CA ALA A 2 62.42 -49.26 45.77
C ALA A 2 63.89 -48.97 46.14
N GLY A 3 64.84 -49.16 45.20
CA GLY A 3 66.27 -48.95 45.45
C GLY A 3 66.70 -47.47 45.45
N TRP A 4 66.02 -46.64 44.66
CA TRP A 4 66.37 -45.21 44.50
C TRP A 4 65.91 -44.31 45.67
N LEU A 5 64.89 -44.74 46.42
CA LEU A 5 64.39 -44.01 47.60
C LEU A 5 65.43 -43.91 48.73
N LYS A 6 66.43 -44.80 48.76
CA LYS A 6 67.52 -44.79 49.75
C LYS A 6 68.67 -43.84 49.40
N LEU A 7 68.68 -43.25 48.20
CA LEU A 7 69.73 -42.31 47.76
C LEU A 7 69.39 -40.84 48.03
N VAL A 8 68.17 -40.52 48.44
CA VAL A 8 67.72 -39.14 48.66
C VAL A 8 68.04 -38.71 50.09
N PRO A 9 68.85 -37.64 50.30
CA PRO A 9 69.10 -37.09 51.63
C PRO A 9 67.80 -36.66 52.32
N SER A 10 67.68 -36.89 53.64
CA SER A 10 66.47 -36.59 54.41
C SER A 10 66.02 -35.13 54.34
N TRP A 11 66.95 -34.19 54.11
CA TRP A 11 66.65 -32.75 53.95
C TRP A 11 65.94 -32.41 52.63
N ALA A 12 65.99 -33.28 51.62
CA ALA A 12 65.37 -33.04 50.31
C ALA A 12 63.89 -33.48 50.24
N TRP A 13 63.44 -34.31 51.17
CA TRP A 13 62.05 -34.79 51.25
C TRP A 13 60.98 -33.68 51.35
N PRO A 14 61.14 -32.62 52.18
CA PRO A 14 60.15 -31.54 52.22
C PRO A 14 60.02 -30.78 50.90
N TRP A 15 61.11 -30.64 50.14
CA TRP A 15 61.09 -30.00 48.81
C TRP A 15 60.35 -30.85 47.78
N ILE A 16 60.60 -32.16 47.76
CA ILE A 16 59.87 -33.10 46.90
C ILE A 16 58.37 -33.09 47.24
N ALA A 17 58.03 -33.12 48.52
CA ALA A 17 56.64 -33.04 48.98
C ALA A 17 55.97 -31.73 48.54
N GLY A 18 56.67 -30.60 48.64
CA GLY A 18 56.19 -29.29 48.19
C GLY A 18 55.93 -29.22 46.69
N VAL A 19 56.81 -29.79 45.86
CA VAL A 19 56.64 -29.85 44.40
C VAL A 19 55.46 -30.73 44.01
N VAL A 20 55.30 -31.90 44.65
CA VAL A 20 54.15 -32.80 44.41
C VAL A 20 52.85 -32.11 44.79
N LEU A 21 52.81 -31.40 45.92
CA LEU A 21 51.64 -30.62 46.34
C LEU A 21 51.31 -29.51 45.34
N ALA A 22 52.32 -28.77 44.87
CA ALA A 22 52.14 -27.70 43.88
C ALA A 22 51.61 -28.23 42.54
N MET A 23 52.12 -29.38 42.07
CA MET A 23 51.60 -30.03 40.86
C MET A 23 50.16 -30.52 41.05
N ALA A 24 49.83 -31.09 42.22
CA ALA A 24 48.48 -31.54 42.52
C ALA A 24 47.48 -30.36 42.54
N VAL A 25 47.83 -29.26 43.21
CA VAL A 25 47.02 -28.04 43.26
C VAL A 25 46.89 -27.41 41.87
N GLY A 26 47.99 -27.31 41.12
CA GLY A 26 47.99 -26.80 39.74
C GLY A 26 47.11 -27.64 38.81
N GLY A 27 47.16 -28.98 38.93
CA GLY A 27 46.29 -29.89 38.19
C GLY A 27 44.81 -29.70 38.52
N VAL A 28 44.46 -29.56 39.81
CA VAL A 28 43.07 -29.28 40.24
C VAL A 28 42.59 -27.92 39.71
N GLN A 29 43.45 -26.89 39.72
CA GLN A 29 43.12 -25.59 39.16
C GLN A 29 42.92 -25.64 37.64
N GLN A 30 43.73 -26.40 36.91
CA GLN A 30 43.55 -26.60 35.47
C GLN A 30 42.22 -27.29 35.13
N VAL A 31 41.82 -28.31 35.89
CA VAL A 31 40.51 -28.97 35.70
C VAL A 31 39.36 -28.00 35.96
N ARG A 32 39.46 -27.16 36.99
CA ARG A 32 38.45 -26.12 37.27
C ARG A 32 38.35 -25.09 36.14
N VAL A 33 39.48 -24.59 35.65
CA VAL A 33 39.51 -23.61 34.55
C VAL A 33 38.97 -24.23 33.26
N ALA A 34 39.33 -25.48 32.95
CA ALA A 34 38.80 -26.20 31.79
C ALA A 34 37.27 -26.39 31.90
N GLY A 35 36.76 -26.72 33.10
CA GLY A 35 35.31 -26.81 33.36
C GLY A 35 34.57 -25.48 33.14
N LEU A 36 35.15 -24.37 33.60
CA LEU A 36 34.58 -23.03 33.40
C LEU A 36 34.61 -22.61 31.92
N GLN A 37 35.68 -22.93 31.20
CA GLN A 37 35.79 -22.65 29.76
C GLN A 37 34.77 -23.48 28.96
N ALA A 38 34.56 -24.75 29.32
CA ALA A 38 33.55 -25.59 28.71
C ALA A 38 32.12 -25.06 28.95
N ALA A 39 31.82 -24.65 30.19
CA ALA A 39 30.54 -24.01 30.51
C ALA A 39 30.32 -22.72 29.72
N LEU A 40 31.34 -21.85 29.63
CA LEU A 40 31.28 -20.62 28.85
C LEU A 40 31.11 -20.89 27.34
N ALA A 41 31.77 -21.91 26.81
CA ALA A 41 31.63 -22.31 25.41
C ALA A 41 30.21 -22.82 25.12
N ASN A 42 29.61 -23.58 26.04
CA ASN A 42 28.24 -24.08 25.92
C ASN A 42 27.22 -22.94 26.01
N GLU A 43 27.39 -21.98 26.92
CA GLU A 43 26.51 -20.80 27.00
C GLU A 43 26.64 -19.92 25.76
N ARG A 44 27.85 -19.74 25.23
CA ARG A 44 28.07 -18.98 23.99
C ARG A 44 27.39 -19.64 22.79
N SER A 45 27.46 -20.97 22.68
CA SER A 45 26.82 -21.70 21.59
C SER A 45 25.29 -21.69 21.74
N ALA A 46 24.77 -21.86 22.96
CA ALA A 46 23.34 -21.73 23.25
C ALA A 46 22.83 -20.32 22.90
N HIS A 47 23.56 -19.28 23.30
CA HIS A 47 23.21 -17.89 22.98
C HIS A 47 23.29 -17.59 21.48
N SER A 48 24.29 -18.10 20.76
CA SER A 48 24.34 -17.94 19.29
C SER A 48 23.19 -18.65 18.59
N ASN A 49 22.85 -19.86 19.04
CA ASN A 49 21.74 -20.64 18.49
C ASN A 49 20.40 -19.94 18.77
N TYR A 50 20.22 -19.40 19.97
CA TYR A 50 19.04 -18.61 20.32
C TYR A 50 18.89 -17.38 19.42
N ARG A 51 19.96 -16.58 19.24
CA ARG A 51 19.93 -15.42 18.34
C ARG A 51 19.59 -15.80 16.90
N ALA A 52 20.12 -16.91 16.41
CA ALA A 52 19.79 -17.41 15.07
C ALA A 52 18.32 -17.80 14.95
N GLN A 53 17.75 -18.48 15.96
CA GLN A 53 16.32 -18.82 15.98
C GLN A 53 15.43 -17.57 16.03
N VAL A 54 15.79 -16.58 16.83
CA VAL A 54 15.05 -15.30 16.89
C VAL A 54 15.11 -14.58 15.54
N ALA A 55 16.30 -14.45 14.94
CA ALA A 55 16.46 -13.81 13.64
C ALA A 55 15.66 -14.51 12.53
N GLU A 56 15.61 -15.85 12.54
CA GLU A 56 14.82 -16.62 11.57
C GLU A 56 13.31 -16.42 11.78
N ARG A 57 12.84 -16.34 13.04
CA ARG A 57 11.44 -16.03 13.36
C ARG A 57 11.08 -14.61 12.91
N ASP A 58 11.93 -13.64 13.19
CA ASP A 58 11.72 -12.25 12.80
C ASP A 58 11.70 -12.11 11.27
N ARG A 59 12.57 -12.83 10.57
CA ARG A 59 12.57 -12.89 9.10
C ARG A 59 11.25 -13.43 8.56
N ARG A 60 10.73 -14.51 9.13
CA ARG A 60 9.43 -15.09 8.72
C ARG A 60 8.28 -14.15 9.00
N ALA A 61 8.28 -13.50 10.17
CA ALA A 61 7.27 -12.50 10.52
C ALA A 61 7.33 -11.30 9.56
N ALA A 62 8.53 -10.79 9.24
CA ALA A 62 8.71 -9.71 8.29
C ALA A 62 8.23 -10.08 6.87
N MET A 63 8.53 -11.29 6.40
CA MET A 63 8.04 -11.77 5.10
C MET A 63 6.51 -11.85 5.04
N PHE A 64 5.87 -12.34 6.12
CA PHE A 64 4.42 -12.37 6.21
C PHE A 64 3.82 -10.95 6.17
N LEU A 65 4.40 -10.01 6.91
CA LEU A 65 3.99 -8.60 6.87
C LEU A 65 4.15 -7.98 5.49
N ILE A 66 5.27 -8.24 4.80
CA ILE A 66 5.49 -7.73 3.44
C ILE A 66 4.45 -8.30 2.49
N GLN A 67 4.18 -9.61 2.54
CA GLN A 67 3.20 -10.26 1.68
C GLN A 67 1.78 -9.71 1.91
N GLU A 68 1.39 -9.52 3.17
CA GLU A 68 0.08 -8.94 3.50
C GLU A 68 -0.02 -7.47 3.05
N ASN A 69 1.05 -6.68 3.22
CA ASN A 69 1.08 -5.32 2.71
C ASN A 69 0.99 -5.28 1.18
N GLN A 70 1.70 -6.17 0.48
CA GLN A 70 1.60 -6.29 -0.99
C GLN A 70 0.19 -6.68 -1.43
N ARG A 71 -0.47 -7.61 -0.72
CA ARG A 71 -1.87 -7.98 -0.98
C ARG A 71 -2.79 -6.77 -0.85
N ARG A 72 -2.66 -6.01 0.23
CA ARG A 72 -3.45 -4.80 0.49
C ARG A 72 -3.20 -3.71 -0.56
N GLN A 73 -1.93 -3.46 -0.90
CA GLN A 73 -1.54 -2.49 -1.93
C GLN A 73 -2.09 -2.88 -3.31
N ALA A 74 -1.98 -4.16 -3.69
CA ALA A 74 -2.52 -4.63 -4.96
C ALA A 74 -4.05 -4.49 -5.04
N ALA A 75 -4.76 -4.70 -3.92
CA ALA A 75 -6.20 -4.48 -3.86
C ALA A 75 -6.57 -2.99 -4.04
N THR A 76 -5.87 -2.08 -3.34
CA THR A 76 -6.10 -0.63 -3.47
C THR A 76 -5.75 -0.13 -4.87
N GLU A 77 -4.63 -0.58 -5.45
CA GLU A 77 -4.22 -0.18 -6.81
C GLU A 77 -5.22 -0.61 -7.87
N LYS A 78 -5.81 -1.80 -7.74
CA LYS A 78 -6.88 -2.27 -8.63
C LYS A 78 -8.13 -1.40 -8.53
N ALA A 79 -8.56 -1.07 -7.31
CA ALA A 79 -9.72 -0.20 -7.09
C ALA A 79 -9.48 1.20 -7.69
N ASP A 80 -8.29 1.76 -7.48
CA ASP A 80 -7.89 3.06 -8.04
C ASP A 80 -7.81 3.05 -9.57
N ALA A 81 -7.26 1.98 -10.15
CA ALA A 81 -7.17 1.83 -11.60
C ALA A 81 -8.56 1.75 -12.23
N GLU A 82 -9.48 1.01 -11.61
CA GLU A 82 -10.85 0.92 -12.09
C GLU A 82 -11.59 2.26 -11.95
N ALA A 83 -11.43 2.95 -10.81
CA ALA A 83 -12.00 4.27 -10.59
C ALA A 83 -11.51 5.29 -11.63
N LYS A 84 -10.20 5.29 -11.95
CA LYS A 84 -9.63 6.13 -13.01
C LYS A 84 -10.24 5.83 -14.37
N LYS A 85 -10.45 4.54 -14.69
CA LYS A 85 -11.09 4.12 -15.95
C LYS A 85 -12.55 4.59 -16.02
N GLN A 86 -13.31 4.46 -14.94
CA GLN A 86 -14.69 4.93 -14.87
C GLN A 86 -14.76 6.46 -14.98
N LEU A 87 -13.86 7.19 -14.32
CA LEU A 87 -13.76 8.66 -14.45
C LEU A 87 -13.45 9.09 -15.88
N ALA A 88 -12.53 8.38 -16.56
CA ALA A 88 -12.22 8.66 -17.96
C ALA A 88 -13.42 8.42 -18.88
N ALA A 89 -14.17 7.33 -18.65
CA ALA A 89 -15.39 7.04 -19.39
C ALA A 89 -16.47 8.12 -19.16
N ALA A 90 -16.75 8.47 -17.90
CA ALA A 90 -17.70 9.52 -17.54
C ALA A 90 -17.34 10.89 -18.16
N ARG A 91 -16.05 11.25 -18.17
CA ARG A 91 -15.56 12.47 -18.85
C ARG A 91 -15.80 12.40 -20.36
N GLY A 92 -15.49 11.28 -21.00
CA GLY A 92 -15.75 11.11 -22.43
C GLY A 92 -17.24 11.18 -22.78
N ASP A 93 -18.10 10.65 -21.91
CA ASP A 93 -19.57 10.73 -22.08
C ASP A 93 -20.06 12.17 -21.93
N ALA A 94 -19.56 12.89 -20.93
CA ALA A 94 -19.86 14.31 -20.72
C ALA A 94 -19.40 15.18 -21.91
N GLU A 95 -18.22 14.94 -22.47
CA GLU A 95 -17.73 15.63 -23.67
C GLU A 95 -18.60 15.34 -24.89
N ARG A 96 -18.98 14.07 -25.10
CA ARG A 96 -19.89 13.68 -26.20
C ARG A 96 -21.25 14.38 -26.06
N ALA A 97 -21.82 14.38 -24.86
CA ALA A 97 -23.08 15.05 -24.57
C ALA A 97 -22.97 16.58 -24.77
N GLY A 98 -21.88 17.20 -24.32
CA GLY A 98 -21.61 18.62 -24.54
C GLY A 98 -21.52 18.97 -26.03
N SER A 99 -20.78 18.18 -26.81
CA SER A 99 -20.67 18.38 -28.26
C SER A 99 -22.02 18.22 -28.98
N ALA A 100 -22.87 17.29 -28.53
CA ALA A 100 -24.19 17.07 -29.10
C ALA A 100 -25.12 18.25 -28.82
N LEU A 101 -25.09 18.78 -27.59
CA LEU A 101 -25.84 19.96 -27.21
C LEU A 101 -25.40 21.19 -28.03
N GLU A 102 -24.11 21.39 -28.23
CA GLU A 102 -23.59 22.52 -29.02
C GLU A 102 -24.03 22.43 -30.48
N ARG A 103 -23.96 21.24 -31.08
CA ARG A 103 -24.49 21.01 -32.45
C ARG A 103 -25.99 21.29 -32.54
N LEU A 104 -26.76 20.94 -31.51
CA LEU A 104 -28.20 21.24 -31.43
C LEU A 104 -28.45 22.76 -31.38
N LYS A 105 -27.68 23.50 -30.56
CA LYS A 105 -27.75 24.97 -30.50
C LYS A 105 -27.46 25.62 -31.86
N LEU A 106 -26.40 25.18 -32.55
CA LEU A 106 -26.04 25.69 -33.87
C LEU A 106 -27.13 25.41 -34.93
N ARG A 107 -27.66 24.18 -34.95
CA ARG A 107 -28.75 23.82 -35.89
C ARG A 107 -30.00 24.64 -35.65
N LEU A 108 -30.31 24.93 -34.39
CA LEU A 108 -31.46 25.74 -34.06
C LEU A 108 -31.24 27.21 -34.46
N ALA A 109 -30.08 27.79 -34.17
CA ALA A 109 -29.75 29.15 -34.61
C ALA A 109 -29.85 29.29 -36.14
N ALA A 110 -29.37 28.29 -36.89
CA ALA A 110 -29.50 28.23 -38.34
C ALA A 110 -30.94 28.02 -38.83
N ALA A 111 -31.81 27.36 -38.05
CA ALA A 111 -33.24 27.25 -38.37
C ALA A 111 -33.97 28.56 -38.11
N GLU A 112 -33.65 29.26 -37.03
CA GLU A 112 -34.19 30.58 -36.69
C GLU A 112 -33.84 31.61 -37.76
N GLN A 113 -32.59 31.66 -38.21
CA GLN A 113 -32.16 32.58 -39.26
C GLN A 113 -32.95 32.36 -40.57
N ARG A 114 -33.13 31.10 -40.98
CA ARG A 114 -33.92 30.75 -42.18
C ARG A 114 -35.40 31.13 -42.07
N SER A 115 -35.99 31.03 -40.87
CA SER A 115 -37.37 31.45 -40.61
C SER A 115 -37.52 32.96 -40.85
N ARG A 116 -36.57 33.75 -40.34
CA ARG A 116 -36.55 35.22 -40.51
C ARG A 116 -36.36 35.64 -41.96
N ASP A 117 -35.50 34.96 -42.70
CA ASP A 117 -35.22 35.28 -44.10
C ASP A 117 -36.43 35.01 -45.03
N ALA A 118 -37.40 34.18 -44.60
CA ALA A 118 -38.55 33.75 -45.40
C ALA A 118 -39.87 34.55 -45.16
N GLY A 119 -39.89 35.54 -44.27
CA GLY A 119 -41.14 36.18 -43.78
C GLY A 119 -41.72 37.32 -44.65
N ASN A 120 -43.05 37.32 -44.85
CA ASN A 120 -43.87 38.44 -45.36
C ASN A 120 -44.54 39.18 -44.17
N SER A 121 -44.81 40.48 -44.25
CA SER A 121 -45.02 41.39 -43.10
C SER A 121 -46.21 41.05 -42.16
N ILE A 122 -47.31 40.49 -42.66
CA ILE A 122 -48.48 40.12 -41.83
C ILE A 122 -48.29 38.76 -41.15
N THR A 123 -47.67 37.80 -41.85
CA THR A 123 -47.24 36.52 -41.23
C THR A 123 -46.05 36.72 -40.31
N ALA A 124 -45.25 37.77 -40.49
CA ALA A 124 -44.10 38.09 -39.66
C ALA A 124 -44.49 38.40 -38.21
N GLN A 125 -45.65 39.04 -37.97
CA GLN A 125 -46.08 39.43 -36.63
C GLN A 125 -46.63 38.25 -35.81
N LEU A 126 -47.43 37.39 -36.43
CA LEU A 126 -47.85 36.10 -35.84
C LEU A 126 -46.67 35.15 -35.67
N GLY A 127 -45.74 35.15 -36.64
CA GLY A 127 -44.47 34.43 -36.60
C GLY A 127 -43.58 34.89 -35.44
N GLN A 128 -43.52 36.19 -35.16
CA GLN A 128 -42.70 36.77 -34.08
C GLN A 128 -43.10 36.25 -32.70
N THR A 129 -44.40 36.25 -32.40
CA THR A 129 -44.89 35.69 -31.12
C THR A 129 -44.61 34.20 -30.98
N ALA A 130 -44.65 33.44 -32.07
CA ALA A 130 -44.32 32.02 -32.07
C ALA A 130 -42.79 31.78 -31.93
N GLU A 131 -41.98 32.62 -32.58
CA GLU A 131 -40.50 32.61 -32.47
C GLU A 131 -40.04 32.96 -31.06
N ASP A 132 -40.64 33.97 -30.41
CA ASP A 132 -40.29 34.36 -29.04
C ASP A 132 -40.59 33.24 -28.03
N ALA A 133 -41.74 32.58 -28.17
CA ALA A 133 -42.07 31.40 -27.35
C ALA A 133 -41.09 30.23 -27.59
N ALA A 134 -40.66 30.02 -28.84
CA ALA A 134 -39.66 28.99 -29.17
C ALA A 134 -38.27 29.36 -28.62
N ARG A 135 -37.89 30.64 -28.66
CA ARG A 135 -36.62 31.15 -28.13
C ARG A 135 -36.53 30.98 -26.62
N VAL A 136 -37.59 31.32 -25.88
CA VAL A 136 -37.65 31.12 -24.42
C VAL A 136 -37.54 29.64 -24.04
N ARG A 137 -38.26 28.74 -24.72
CA ARG A 137 -38.14 27.30 -24.48
C ARG A 137 -36.72 26.80 -24.74
N THR A 138 -36.09 27.29 -25.79
CA THR A 138 -34.71 26.93 -26.13
C THR A 138 -33.73 27.41 -25.07
N ASP A 139 -33.81 28.68 -24.66
CA ASP A 139 -32.94 29.23 -23.62
C ASP A 139 -33.09 28.42 -22.32
N MET A 140 -34.33 28.13 -21.94
CA MET A 140 -34.63 27.33 -20.75
C MET A 140 -34.07 25.90 -20.87
N LEU A 141 -34.25 25.22 -22.00
CA LEU A 141 -33.67 23.90 -22.26
C LEU A 141 -32.14 23.94 -22.30
N GLY A 142 -31.55 25.01 -22.81
CA GLY A 142 -30.09 25.24 -22.81
C GLY A 142 -29.54 25.37 -21.39
N ARG A 143 -30.18 26.19 -20.56
CA ARG A 143 -29.82 26.37 -19.14
C ARG A 143 -30.03 25.11 -18.32
N LEU A 144 -31.14 24.39 -18.55
CA LEU A 144 -31.37 23.08 -17.95
C LEU A 144 -30.29 22.07 -18.37
N GLY A 145 -29.93 22.03 -19.65
CA GLY A 145 -28.87 21.14 -20.14
C GLY A 145 -27.49 21.44 -19.53
N GLU A 146 -27.18 22.70 -19.24
CA GLU A 146 -25.98 23.10 -18.49
C GLU A 146 -26.04 22.65 -17.03
N ALA A 147 -27.17 22.90 -16.36
CA ALA A 147 -27.37 22.50 -14.97
C ALA A 147 -27.31 20.98 -14.80
N VAL A 148 -27.97 20.22 -15.68
CA VAL A 148 -27.95 18.75 -15.67
C VAL A 148 -26.52 18.22 -15.86
N ARG A 149 -25.73 18.82 -16.75
CA ARG A 149 -24.31 18.44 -16.91
C ARG A 149 -23.49 18.67 -15.65
N LEU A 150 -23.68 19.80 -14.98
CA LEU A 150 -23.01 20.10 -13.72
C LEU A 150 -23.35 19.05 -12.65
N TYR A 151 -24.64 18.78 -12.44
CA TYR A 151 -25.08 17.82 -11.43
C TYR A 151 -24.68 16.38 -11.77
N ALA A 152 -24.76 15.99 -13.04
CA ALA A 152 -24.30 14.68 -13.50
C ALA A 152 -22.80 14.50 -13.24
N GLY A 153 -21.97 15.50 -13.56
CA GLY A 153 -20.53 15.43 -13.28
C GLY A 153 -20.20 15.29 -11.79
N ILE A 154 -20.94 15.98 -10.92
CA ILE A 154 -20.79 15.83 -9.46
C ILE A 154 -21.25 14.45 -9.00
N ALA A 155 -22.37 13.96 -9.53
CA ALA A 155 -22.92 12.64 -9.21
C ALA A 155 -21.95 11.52 -9.62
N ASP A 156 -21.39 11.58 -10.84
CA ASP A 156 -20.40 10.62 -11.33
C ASP A 156 -19.14 10.63 -10.47
N GLN A 157 -18.60 11.81 -10.16
CA GLN A 157 -17.41 11.91 -9.30
C GLN A 157 -17.65 11.28 -7.92
N ARG A 158 -18.78 11.59 -7.29
CA ARG A 158 -19.13 11.05 -5.97
C ARG A 158 -19.42 9.56 -6.03
N GLY A 159 -20.14 9.10 -7.04
CA GLY A 159 -20.47 7.69 -7.24
C GLY A 159 -19.20 6.85 -7.46
N ILE A 160 -18.30 7.31 -8.31
CA ILE A 160 -17.03 6.62 -8.57
C ILE A 160 -16.13 6.63 -7.35
N ALA A 161 -16.04 7.76 -6.63
CA ALA A 161 -15.27 7.83 -5.39
C ALA A 161 -15.83 6.88 -4.31
N GLY A 162 -17.15 6.85 -4.14
CA GLY A 162 -17.82 5.93 -3.21
C GLY A 162 -17.57 4.46 -3.56
N ALA A 163 -17.78 4.09 -4.82
CA ALA A 163 -17.54 2.74 -5.31
C ALA A 163 -16.06 2.32 -5.17
N ALA A 164 -15.12 3.25 -5.36
CA ALA A 164 -13.70 3.00 -5.14
C ALA A 164 -13.39 2.73 -3.66
N CYS A 165 -13.99 3.51 -2.74
CA CYS A 165 -13.85 3.30 -1.30
C CYS A 165 -14.41 1.94 -0.87
N GLU A 166 -15.60 1.56 -1.36
CA GLU A 166 -16.22 0.27 -1.08
C GLU A 166 -15.33 -0.88 -1.57
N LYS A 167 -14.90 -0.86 -2.83
CA LYS A 167 -14.00 -1.88 -3.39
C LYS A 167 -12.66 -1.98 -2.66
N SER A 168 -12.09 -0.85 -2.29
CA SER A 168 -10.85 -0.83 -1.51
C SER A 168 -11.06 -1.48 -0.14
N HIS A 169 -12.15 -1.15 0.54
CA HIS A 169 -12.50 -1.74 1.82
C HIS A 169 -12.71 -3.26 1.72
N ASP A 170 -13.45 -3.72 0.71
CA ASP A 170 -13.73 -5.15 0.51
C ASP A 170 -12.45 -5.93 0.19
N GLY A 171 -11.57 -5.36 -0.66
CA GLY A 171 -10.27 -5.95 -0.95
C GLY A 171 -9.33 -6.04 0.25
N LEU A 172 -9.42 -5.10 1.21
CA LEU A 172 -8.71 -5.20 2.48
C LEU A 172 -9.27 -6.31 3.38
N ARG A 173 -10.59 -6.47 3.38
CA ARG A 173 -11.32 -7.48 4.17
C ARG A 173 -11.12 -8.91 3.67
N GLY A 174 -10.76 -9.08 2.40
CA GLY A 174 -10.42 -10.37 1.80
C GLY A 174 -11.63 -11.19 1.35
N GLU A 175 -12.75 -10.52 1.08
CA GLU A 175 -13.94 -11.11 0.45
C GLU A 175 -13.82 -11.13 -1.08
#